data_AF-A0A1S3JV50-F1
#
_entry.id   AF-A0A1S3JV50-F1
#
_cell.length_a   1.000
_cell.length_b   1.000
_cell.length_c   1.000
_cell.angle_alpha   90.00
_cell.angle_beta   90.00
_cell.angle_gamma   90.00
#
_symmetry.space_group_name_H-M   'P 1'
#
loop_
_entity.id
_entity.type
_entity.pdbx_description
1 polymer ?
#
loop_
_entity_poly.entity_id
_entity_poly.type
_entity_poly.pdbx_seq_one_letter_code
_entity_poly.pdbx_strand_id
1 'polypeptide(L)'
;MPYKEKDMEELANITVVDVYDTAAAIGKEFEALIDNYGTEAVTDLMPKVIRVLEQLEALANKNEKENNELADLRSALQRMEAEKMERAAERAKYEQELEQIEDTWKNDAKDLLQTVAKLQEENRRLHTMLEEKKVEKKEERKEAERKTEEEEIRIMTKLKETVDKQRDQLRALDRVNKQKTVDIEALQAQLERMAKVNTDLRRKTNHTTKQAKHLIEEKSDLQVQLQDKEQQIHKIQEMLKQQEVEHHAAPPPQTPDDDEVESLEQKLQMIGKMVIDLKDPNRPRFTLSELREVLLERNELKTRLIEVEEELGHYKPKEEDDADGDESPPPVQGPINKEPFEKLYPDYKESGIRKFFRRLLERLEPVENID
;
A
#
# COMPACT_ATOMS: atom_id res chain seq x y z
N MET A 1 74.51 -69.89 -53.24
CA MET A 1 75.55 -69.59 -54.26
C MET A 1 75.27 -68.15 -54.70
N PRO A 2 76.03 -67.14 -54.26
CA PRO A 2 75.60 -65.75 -54.38
C PRO A 2 75.54 -65.22 -55.83
N TYR A 3 76.23 -65.88 -56.77
CA TYR A 3 76.15 -65.55 -58.20
C TYR A 3 74.74 -65.74 -58.74
N LYS A 4 74.11 -66.90 -58.51
CA LYS A 4 72.78 -67.24 -59.07
C LYS A 4 71.64 -66.29 -58.68
N GLU A 5 71.77 -65.58 -57.56
CA GLU A 5 70.77 -64.59 -57.13
C GLU A 5 70.95 -63.27 -57.90
N LYS A 6 72.19 -62.84 -58.12
CA LYS A 6 72.50 -61.70 -59.01
C LYS A 6 72.18 -61.99 -60.46
N ASP A 7 72.56 -63.17 -60.97
CA ASP A 7 72.26 -63.60 -62.33
C ASP A 7 70.73 -63.55 -62.59
N MET A 8 69.93 -63.89 -61.57
CA MET A 8 68.46 -63.81 -61.58
C MET A 8 67.92 -62.38 -61.49
N GLU A 9 68.53 -61.48 -60.70
CA GLU A 9 68.17 -60.06 -60.67
C GLU A 9 68.51 -59.34 -61.98
N GLU A 10 69.62 -59.69 -62.64
CA GLU A 10 69.97 -59.17 -63.98
C GLU A 10 69.00 -59.71 -65.04
N LEU A 11 68.69 -61.03 -65.02
CA LEU A 11 67.64 -61.62 -65.86
C LEU A 11 66.25 -60.99 -65.65
N ALA A 12 65.92 -60.58 -64.42
CA ALA A 12 64.64 -59.93 -64.09
C ALA A 12 64.55 -58.48 -64.58
N ASN A 13 65.67 -57.86 -64.98
CA ASN A 13 65.72 -56.46 -65.45
C ASN A 13 66.05 -56.33 -66.94
N ILE A 14 66.06 -57.42 -67.72
CA ILE A 14 66.25 -57.37 -69.18
C ILE A 14 65.18 -56.47 -69.81
N THR A 15 65.64 -55.36 -70.38
CA THR A 15 64.81 -54.40 -71.11
C THR A 15 64.71 -54.78 -72.58
N VAL A 16 63.82 -54.10 -73.30
CA VAL A 16 63.74 -54.22 -74.77
C VAL A 16 65.07 -53.84 -75.44
N VAL A 17 65.83 -52.89 -74.88
CA VAL A 17 67.12 -52.44 -75.43
C VAL A 17 68.17 -53.55 -75.37
N ASP A 18 68.27 -54.27 -74.25
CA ASP A 18 69.23 -55.37 -74.07
C ASP A 18 68.99 -56.50 -75.08
N VAL A 19 67.73 -56.73 -75.48
CA VAL A 19 67.37 -57.69 -76.53
C VAL A 19 67.81 -57.21 -77.91
N TYR A 20 67.69 -55.91 -78.22
CA TYR A 20 68.20 -55.34 -79.47
C TYR A 20 69.73 -55.37 -79.56
N ASP A 21 70.44 -55.09 -78.46
CA ASP A 21 71.91 -55.18 -78.42
C ASP A 21 72.39 -56.63 -78.53
N THR A 22 71.71 -57.58 -77.87
CA THR A 22 71.96 -59.03 -78.02
C THR A 22 71.70 -59.49 -79.46
N ALA A 23 70.60 -59.04 -80.07
CA ALA A 23 70.27 -59.31 -81.47
C ALA A 23 71.33 -58.75 -82.44
N ALA A 24 71.86 -57.55 -82.17
CA ALA A 24 72.92 -56.93 -82.97
C ALA A 24 74.28 -57.64 -82.82
N ALA A 25 74.61 -58.17 -81.64
CA ALA A 25 75.79 -59.00 -81.44
C ALA A 25 75.68 -60.33 -82.22
N ILE A 26 74.56 -61.04 -82.06
CA ILE A 26 74.26 -62.28 -82.79
C ILE A 26 74.25 -62.05 -84.31
N GLY A 27 73.74 -60.90 -84.78
CA GLY A 27 73.75 -60.53 -86.20
C GLY A 27 75.16 -60.48 -86.79
N LYS A 28 76.15 -59.91 -86.06
CA LYS A 28 77.55 -59.85 -86.51
C LYS A 28 78.21 -61.22 -86.57
N GLU A 29 77.92 -62.11 -85.61
CA GLU A 29 78.39 -63.50 -85.64
C GLU A 29 77.79 -64.26 -86.83
N PHE A 30 76.53 -64.01 -87.19
CA PHE A 30 75.94 -64.57 -88.42
C PHE A 30 76.56 -64.01 -89.70
N GLU A 31 76.85 -62.70 -89.78
CA GLU A 31 77.59 -62.14 -90.92
C GLU A 31 78.97 -62.79 -91.06
N ALA A 32 79.72 -62.91 -89.96
CA ALA A 32 81.01 -63.59 -89.93
C ALA A 32 80.93 -65.08 -90.30
N LEU A 33 79.84 -65.78 -89.94
CA LEU A 33 79.65 -67.18 -90.35
C LEU A 33 79.36 -67.30 -91.86
N ILE A 34 78.52 -66.41 -92.41
CA ILE A 34 78.18 -66.36 -93.84
C ILE A 34 79.43 -66.05 -94.69
N ASP A 35 80.24 -65.07 -94.27
CA ASP A 35 81.46 -64.67 -95.00
C ASP A 35 82.53 -65.78 -95.02
N ASN A 36 82.57 -66.68 -94.02
CA ASN A 36 83.57 -67.76 -93.93
C ASN A 36 83.07 -69.13 -94.45
N TYR A 37 81.78 -69.43 -94.36
CA TYR A 37 81.21 -70.76 -94.65
C TYR A 37 80.05 -70.77 -95.65
N GLY A 38 79.65 -69.60 -96.16
CA GLY A 38 78.51 -69.46 -97.07
C GLY A 38 77.15 -69.39 -96.36
N THR A 39 76.11 -68.98 -97.09
CA THR A 39 74.76 -68.77 -96.55
C THR A 39 74.10 -70.05 -96.03
N GLU A 40 74.33 -71.19 -96.68
CA GLU A 40 73.73 -72.49 -96.32
C GLU A 40 73.98 -72.88 -94.86
N ALA A 41 75.12 -72.52 -94.29
CA ALA A 41 75.46 -72.80 -92.88
C ALA A 41 74.54 -72.08 -91.87
N VAL A 42 73.82 -71.05 -92.29
CA VAL A 42 73.01 -70.16 -91.43
C VAL A 42 71.52 -70.19 -91.77
N THR A 43 71.13 -70.48 -93.02
CA THR A 43 69.75 -70.39 -93.53
C THR A 43 68.71 -71.06 -92.61
N ASP A 44 68.99 -72.27 -92.13
CA ASP A 44 68.07 -73.03 -91.27
C ASP A 44 68.08 -72.58 -89.80
N LEU A 45 69.14 -71.89 -89.35
CA LEU A 45 69.33 -71.49 -87.96
C LEU A 45 68.79 -70.09 -87.69
N MET A 46 69.00 -69.14 -88.60
CA MET A 46 68.60 -67.75 -88.41
C MET A 46 67.09 -67.58 -88.11
N PRO A 47 66.14 -68.24 -88.80
CA PRO A 47 64.71 -68.13 -88.48
C PRO A 47 64.35 -68.66 -87.09
N LYS A 48 65.09 -69.66 -86.59
CA LYS A 48 64.92 -70.21 -85.24
C LYS A 48 65.41 -69.22 -84.18
N VAL A 49 66.56 -68.58 -84.43
CA VAL A 49 67.14 -67.56 -83.52
C VAL A 49 66.34 -66.26 -83.55
N ILE A 50 65.87 -65.80 -84.71
CA ILE A 50 64.93 -64.67 -84.82
C ILE A 50 63.67 -64.94 -83.99
N ARG A 51 63.07 -66.14 -84.09
CA ARG A 51 61.89 -66.49 -83.29
C ARG A 51 62.16 -66.48 -81.78
N VAL A 52 63.34 -66.89 -81.34
CA VAL A 52 63.73 -66.81 -79.91
C VAL A 52 63.90 -65.36 -79.48
N LEU A 53 64.48 -64.50 -80.33
CA LEU A 53 64.63 -63.05 -80.05
C LEU A 53 63.28 -62.32 -80.07
N GLU A 54 62.36 -62.65 -81.00
CA GLU A 54 60.97 -62.15 -81.00
C GLU A 54 60.23 -62.54 -79.69
N GLN A 55 60.46 -63.76 -79.20
CA GLN A 55 59.90 -64.21 -77.92
C GLN A 55 60.54 -63.50 -76.72
N LEU A 56 61.85 -63.24 -76.76
CA LEU A 56 62.56 -62.51 -75.71
C LEU A 56 62.16 -61.03 -75.67
N GLU A 57 62.03 -60.37 -76.81
CA GLU A 57 61.53 -58.99 -76.92
C GLU A 57 60.07 -58.88 -76.42
N ALA A 58 59.22 -59.87 -76.73
CA ALA A 58 57.86 -59.91 -76.23
C ALA A 58 57.79 -60.09 -74.70
N LEU A 59 58.72 -60.88 -74.11
CA LEU A 59 58.84 -61.02 -72.67
C LEU A 59 59.41 -59.75 -72.01
N ALA A 60 60.42 -59.11 -72.61
CA ALA A 60 60.98 -57.84 -72.11
C ALA A 60 59.94 -56.71 -72.14
N ASN A 61 59.21 -56.55 -73.26
CA ASN A 61 58.08 -55.61 -73.37
C ASN A 61 56.98 -55.86 -72.32
N LYS A 62 56.76 -57.13 -71.94
CA LYS A 62 55.78 -57.49 -70.91
C LYS A 62 56.30 -57.15 -69.51
N ASN A 63 57.55 -57.51 -69.22
CA ASN A 63 58.23 -57.22 -67.96
C ASN A 63 58.33 -55.70 -67.69
N GLU A 64 58.67 -54.91 -68.71
CA GLU A 64 58.72 -53.44 -68.61
C GLU A 64 57.34 -52.84 -68.30
N LYS A 65 56.26 -53.37 -68.89
CA LYS A 65 54.89 -52.97 -68.55
C LYS A 65 54.50 -53.36 -67.13
N GLU A 66 54.75 -54.60 -66.72
CA GLU A 66 54.44 -55.08 -65.37
C GLU A 66 55.24 -54.32 -64.30
N ASN A 67 56.49 -53.92 -64.57
CA ASN A 67 57.28 -53.07 -63.68
C ASN A 67 56.76 -51.62 -63.62
N ASN A 68 56.32 -51.04 -64.74
CA ASN A 68 55.69 -49.72 -64.75
C ASN A 68 54.35 -49.74 -64.00
N GLU A 69 53.50 -50.75 -64.23
CA GLU A 69 52.26 -50.96 -63.49
C GLU A 69 52.52 -51.15 -61.99
N LEU A 70 53.56 -51.88 -61.59
CA LEU A 70 53.99 -52.00 -60.19
C LEU A 70 54.48 -50.67 -59.60
N ALA A 71 55.18 -49.84 -60.38
CA ALA A 71 55.64 -48.52 -59.95
C ALA A 71 54.45 -47.55 -59.76
N ASP A 72 53.48 -47.54 -60.68
CA ASP A 72 52.25 -46.77 -60.58
C ASP A 72 51.38 -47.23 -59.40
N LEU A 73 51.23 -48.55 -59.20
CA LEU A 73 50.49 -49.12 -58.06
C LEU A 73 51.16 -48.78 -56.73
N ARG A 74 52.49 -48.86 -56.61
CA ARG A 74 53.23 -48.40 -55.41
C ARG A 74 53.03 -46.91 -55.16
N SER A 75 53.09 -46.09 -56.21
CA SER A 75 52.89 -44.64 -56.14
C SER A 75 51.43 -44.25 -55.86
N ALA A 76 50.46 -45.08 -56.22
CA ALA A 76 49.05 -44.94 -55.84
C ALA A 76 48.84 -45.33 -54.37
N LEU A 77 49.39 -46.46 -53.92
CA LEU A 77 49.32 -46.92 -52.52
C LEU A 77 49.89 -45.88 -51.56
N GLN A 78 51.10 -45.37 -51.82
CA GLN A 78 51.71 -44.33 -50.97
C GLN A 78 50.86 -43.06 -50.87
N ARG A 79 50.22 -42.63 -51.97
CA ARG A 79 49.29 -41.49 -51.96
C ARG A 79 48.03 -41.81 -51.14
N MET A 80 47.41 -42.98 -51.32
CA MET A 80 46.23 -43.39 -50.56
C MET A 80 46.52 -43.56 -49.06
N GLU A 81 47.72 -44.02 -48.70
CA GLU A 81 48.17 -44.13 -47.31
C GLU A 81 48.41 -42.76 -46.68
N ALA A 82 49.08 -41.84 -47.38
CA ALA A 82 49.24 -40.46 -46.93
C ALA A 82 47.89 -39.74 -46.75
N GLU A 83 46.99 -39.83 -47.74
CA GLU A 83 45.65 -39.24 -47.71
C GLU A 83 44.75 -39.86 -46.63
N LYS A 84 44.95 -41.15 -46.29
CA LYS A 84 44.30 -41.81 -45.16
C LYS A 84 44.83 -41.30 -43.81
N MET A 85 46.15 -41.08 -43.69
CA MET A 85 46.76 -40.55 -42.48
C MET A 85 46.41 -39.07 -42.25
N GLU A 86 46.35 -38.27 -43.32
CA GLU A 86 45.91 -36.87 -43.28
C GLU A 86 44.46 -36.76 -42.79
N ARG A 87 43.51 -37.47 -43.42
CA ARG A 87 42.11 -37.52 -42.96
C ARG A 87 41.96 -38.05 -41.53
N ALA A 88 42.84 -38.94 -41.06
CA ALA A 88 42.83 -39.40 -39.69
C ALA A 88 43.29 -38.30 -38.71
N ALA A 89 44.34 -37.55 -39.07
CA ALA A 89 44.82 -36.42 -38.29
C ALA A 89 43.83 -35.23 -38.28
N GLU A 90 43.13 -34.97 -39.38
CA GLU A 90 42.03 -33.99 -39.43
C GLU A 90 40.89 -34.38 -38.48
N ARG A 91 40.43 -35.64 -38.54
CA ARG A 91 39.38 -36.15 -37.63
C ARG A 91 39.78 -36.02 -36.16
N ALA A 92 41.01 -36.39 -35.81
CA ALA A 92 41.51 -36.27 -34.44
C ALA A 92 41.57 -34.81 -33.96
N LYS A 93 41.89 -33.85 -34.84
CA LYS A 93 41.81 -32.41 -34.51
C LYS A 93 40.36 -31.97 -34.29
N TYR A 94 39.45 -32.31 -35.19
CA TYR A 94 38.03 -31.94 -35.05
C TYR A 94 37.38 -32.57 -33.81
N GLU A 95 37.77 -33.79 -33.43
CA GLU A 95 37.34 -34.46 -32.21
C GLU A 95 37.88 -33.73 -30.96
N GLN A 96 39.15 -33.30 -30.96
CA GLN A 96 39.76 -32.51 -29.90
C GLN A 96 39.19 -31.07 -29.80
N GLU A 97 38.84 -30.45 -30.92
CA GLU A 97 38.16 -29.14 -30.98
C GLU A 97 36.73 -29.25 -30.44
N LEU A 98 36.01 -30.33 -30.77
CA LEU A 98 34.68 -30.63 -30.24
C LEU A 98 34.72 -30.83 -28.72
N GLU A 99 35.67 -31.62 -28.21
CA GLU A 99 35.87 -31.85 -26.76
C GLU A 99 36.13 -30.53 -26.01
N GLN A 100 36.95 -29.64 -26.57
CA GLN A 100 37.19 -28.30 -26.00
C GLN A 100 35.95 -27.40 -26.02
N ILE A 101 35.14 -27.45 -27.09
CA ILE A 101 33.88 -26.70 -27.18
C ILE A 101 32.87 -27.24 -26.16
N GLU A 102 32.78 -28.57 -26.00
CA GLU A 102 31.93 -29.17 -24.98
C GLU A 102 32.38 -28.80 -23.56
N ASP A 103 33.68 -28.86 -23.26
CA ASP A 103 34.19 -28.58 -21.91
C ASP A 103 34.12 -27.09 -21.55
N THR A 104 34.28 -26.18 -22.51
CA THR A 104 33.97 -24.77 -22.30
C THR A 104 32.47 -24.57 -22.03
N TRP A 105 31.58 -25.17 -22.82
CA TRP A 105 30.13 -25.15 -22.55
C TRP A 105 29.75 -25.74 -21.18
N LYS A 106 30.35 -26.85 -20.76
CA LYS A 106 30.12 -27.48 -19.44
C LYS A 106 30.55 -26.54 -18.30
N ASN A 107 31.65 -25.81 -18.46
CA ASN A 107 32.13 -24.85 -17.46
C ASN A 107 31.25 -23.58 -17.44
N ASP A 108 30.94 -22.99 -18.59
CA ASP A 108 30.07 -21.81 -18.69
C ASP A 108 28.67 -22.08 -18.11
N ALA A 109 28.07 -23.23 -18.46
CA ALA A 109 26.79 -23.65 -17.90
C ALA A 109 26.84 -23.83 -16.37
N LYS A 110 27.94 -24.38 -15.84
CA LYS A 110 28.17 -24.57 -14.40
C LYS A 110 28.35 -23.24 -13.66
N ASP A 111 29.01 -22.25 -14.25
CA ASP A 111 29.21 -20.93 -13.64
C ASP A 111 27.97 -20.05 -13.76
N LEU A 112 27.17 -20.19 -14.83
CA LEU A 112 25.82 -19.64 -14.94
C LEU A 112 24.89 -20.23 -13.86
N LEU A 113 24.92 -21.55 -13.64
CA LEU A 113 24.16 -22.19 -12.57
C LEU A 113 24.59 -21.71 -11.17
N GLN A 114 25.90 -21.52 -10.93
CA GLN A 114 26.40 -20.96 -9.67
C GLN A 114 25.98 -19.50 -9.45
N THR A 115 25.98 -18.65 -10.48
CA THR A 115 25.55 -17.24 -10.36
C THR A 115 24.05 -17.15 -10.12
N VAL A 116 23.23 -17.97 -10.81
CA VAL A 116 21.79 -18.11 -10.52
C VAL A 116 21.54 -18.59 -9.09
N ALA A 117 22.29 -19.58 -8.59
CA ALA A 117 22.15 -20.07 -7.23
C ALA A 117 22.46 -18.97 -6.18
N LYS A 118 23.56 -18.22 -6.35
CA LYS A 118 23.91 -17.09 -5.48
C LYS A 118 22.83 -16.01 -5.48
N LEU A 119 22.34 -15.60 -6.66
CA LEU A 119 21.27 -14.61 -6.78
C LEU A 119 19.94 -15.10 -6.17
N GLN A 120 19.63 -16.39 -6.23
CA GLN A 120 18.46 -16.94 -5.54
C GLN A 120 18.63 -16.92 -4.01
N GLU A 121 19.83 -17.18 -3.49
CA GLU A 121 20.12 -17.12 -2.05
C GLU A 121 20.10 -15.67 -1.53
N GLU A 122 20.70 -14.72 -2.26
CA GLU A 122 20.65 -13.30 -1.95
C GLU A 122 19.22 -12.76 -1.98
N ASN A 123 18.40 -13.11 -2.98
CA ASN A 123 16.99 -12.73 -3.01
C ASN A 123 16.20 -13.32 -1.83
N ARG A 124 16.41 -14.60 -1.48
CA ARG A 124 15.79 -15.21 -0.28
C ARG A 124 16.17 -14.44 0.99
N ARG A 125 17.45 -14.12 1.16
CA ARG A 125 17.98 -13.36 2.31
C ARG A 125 17.44 -11.93 2.37
N LEU A 126 17.33 -11.25 1.23
CA LEU A 126 16.74 -9.91 1.16
C LEU A 126 15.23 -9.96 1.46
N HIS A 127 14.52 -11.01 1.03
CA HIS A 127 13.12 -11.22 1.39
C HIS A 127 12.93 -11.49 2.89
N THR A 128 13.77 -12.31 3.55
CA THR A 128 13.66 -12.50 5.01
C THR A 128 13.98 -11.22 5.77
N MET A 129 15.09 -10.54 5.45
CA MET A 129 15.44 -9.26 6.07
C MET A 129 14.38 -8.16 5.86
N LEU A 130 13.70 -8.17 4.70
CA LEU A 130 12.59 -7.25 4.43
C LEU A 130 11.35 -7.58 5.26
N GLU A 131 11.00 -8.85 5.46
CA GLU A 131 9.85 -9.25 6.28
C GLU A 131 10.13 -9.08 7.78
N GLU A 132 11.33 -9.43 8.24
CA GLU A 132 11.84 -9.10 9.59
C GLU A 132 11.68 -7.60 9.86
N LYS A 133 12.13 -6.74 8.94
CA LYS A 133 12.01 -5.28 9.07
C LYS A 133 10.56 -4.76 8.98
N LYS A 134 9.65 -5.47 8.30
CA LYS A 134 8.20 -5.16 8.36
C LYS A 134 7.60 -5.54 9.72
N VAL A 135 8.04 -6.64 10.32
CA VAL A 135 7.59 -7.07 11.66
C VAL A 135 8.13 -6.08 12.71
N GLU A 136 9.42 -5.75 12.66
CA GLU A 136 10.05 -4.71 13.48
C GLU A 136 9.23 -3.40 13.44
N LYS A 137 8.97 -2.85 12.24
CA LYS A 137 8.15 -1.63 12.09
C LYS A 137 6.70 -1.76 12.56
N LYS A 138 6.11 -2.96 12.56
CA LYS A 138 4.76 -3.21 13.09
C LYS A 138 4.78 -3.20 14.61
N GLU A 139 5.79 -3.79 15.25
CA GLU A 139 5.93 -3.76 16.71
C GLU A 139 6.35 -2.36 17.21
N GLU A 140 7.27 -1.66 16.52
CA GLU A 140 7.58 -0.23 16.79
C GLU A 140 6.30 0.63 16.80
N ARG A 141 5.45 0.45 15.77
CA ARG A 141 4.18 1.17 15.66
C ARG A 141 3.21 0.82 16.79
N LYS A 142 3.03 -0.47 17.11
CA LYS A 142 2.20 -0.90 18.24
C LYS A 142 2.73 -0.38 19.58
N GLU A 143 4.04 -0.33 19.77
CA GLU A 143 4.64 0.20 21.00
C GLU A 143 4.43 1.71 21.12
N ALA A 144 4.49 2.45 20.01
CA ALA A 144 4.11 3.86 19.96
C ALA A 144 2.61 4.08 20.25
N GLU A 145 1.73 3.29 19.61
CA GLU A 145 0.27 3.34 19.83
C GLU A 145 -0.07 3.04 21.30
N ARG A 146 0.53 2.02 21.91
CA ARG A 146 0.37 1.69 23.34
C ARG A 146 0.92 2.77 24.26
N LYS A 147 2.02 3.43 23.93
CA LYS A 147 2.53 4.59 24.70
C LYS A 147 1.55 5.76 24.64
N THR A 148 0.94 6.04 23.49
CA THR A 148 -0.10 7.07 23.40
C THR A 148 -1.36 6.68 24.18
N GLU A 149 -1.80 5.42 24.14
CA GLU A 149 -2.91 4.92 24.98
C GLU A 149 -2.59 5.07 26.49
N GLU A 150 -1.38 4.72 26.93
CA GLU A 150 -0.93 4.88 28.32
C GLU A 150 -0.87 6.37 28.75
N GLU A 151 -0.44 7.27 27.87
CA GLU A 151 -0.46 8.71 28.12
C GLU A 151 -1.89 9.28 28.16
N GLU A 152 -2.78 8.86 27.27
CA GLU A 152 -4.20 9.23 27.28
C GLU A 152 -4.90 8.75 28.56
N ILE A 153 -4.71 7.48 28.95
CA ILE A 153 -5.24 6.92 30.21
C ILE A 153 -4.72 7.71 31.42
N ARG A 154 -3.43 8.11 31.40
CA ARG A 154 -2.81 8.91 32.46
C ARG A 154 -3.36 10.35 32.50
N ILE A 155 -3.66 10.96 31.36
CA ILE A 155 -4.32 12.28 31.28
C ILE A 155 -5.76 12.18 31.77
N MET A 156 -6.53 11.19 31.29
CA MET A 156 -7.92 10.95 31.70
C MET A 156 -8.04 10.65 33.19
N THR A 157 -7.09 9.91 33.77
CA THR A 157 -7.03 9.67 35.23
C THR A 157 -6.83 10.98 36.01
N LYS A 158 -5.89 11.84 35.58
CA LYS A 158 -5.68 13.16 36.19
C LYS A 158 -6.90 14.07 36.05
N LEU A 159 -7.57 14.06 34.89
CA LEU A 159 -8.79 14.85 34.66
C LEU A 159 -9.96 14.35 35.52
N LYS A 160 -10.09 13.04 35.71
CA LYS A 160 -11.06 12.47 36.65
C LYS A 160 -10.77 12.91 38.09
N GLU A 161 -9.51 12.84 38.52
CA GLU A 161 -9.09 13.32 39.84
C GLU A 161 -9.41 14.81 40.06
N THR A 162 -9.17 15.69 39.08
CA THR A 162 -9.48 17.13 39.23
C THR A 162 -10.98 17.40 39.23
N VAL A 163 -11.74 16.69 38.40
CA VAL A 163 -13.22 16.77 38.39
C VAL A 163 -13.82 16.28 39.72
N ASP A 164 -13.33 15.18 40.29
CA ASP A 164 -13.82 14.67 41.57
C ASP A 164 -13.41 15.59 42.75
N LYS A 165 -12.19 16.17 42.73
CA LYS A 165 -11.78 17.23 43.67
C LYS A 165 -12.67 18.48 43.56
N GLN A 166 -13.03 18.90 42.35
CA GLN A 166 -13.96 20.01 42.11
C GLN A 166 -15.39 19.70 42.58
N ARG A 167 -15.88 18.47 42.36
CA ARG A 167 -17.19 18.01 42.86
C ARG A 167 -17.26 18.07 44.37
N ASP A 168 -16.22 17.63 45.08
CA ASP A 168 -16.19 17.69 46.55
C ASP A 168 -16.00 19.11 47.10
N GLN A 169 -15.27 19.98 46.39
CA GLN A 169 -15.26 21.42 46.68
C GLN A 169 -16.66 22.06 46.53
N LEU A 170 -17.37 21.76 45.44
CA LEU A 170 -18.75 22.23 45.23
C LEU A 170 -19.71 21.70 46.30
N ARG A 171 -19.61 20.42 46.69
CA ARG A 171 -20.37 19.82 47.80
C ARG A 171 -20.06 20.49 49.14
N ALA A 172 -18.81 20.87 49.40
CA ALA A 172 -18.43 21.59 50.61
C ALA A 172 -19.00 23.02 50.63
N LEU A 173 -18.92 23.74 49.51
CA LEU A 173 -19.48 25.08 49.36
C LEU A 173 -21.02 25.08 49.45
N ASP A 174 -21.69 24.08 48.89
CA ASP A 174 -23.14 23.86 49.02
C ASP A 174 -23.57 23.66 50.50
N ARG A 175 -22.84 22.84 51.26
CA ARG A 175 -23.06 22.68 52.71
C ARG A 175 -22.88 24.00 53.48
N VAL A 176 -21.82 24.76 53.16
CA VAL A 176 -21.57 26.07 53.78
C VAL A 176 -22.65 27.09 53.43
N ASN A 177 -23.13 27.11 52.19
CA ASN A 177 -24.23 27.97 51.78
C ASN A 177 -25.55 27.59 52.47
N LYS A 178 -25.86 26.29 52.57
CA LYS A 178 -27.04 25.80 53.31
C LYS A 178 -27.00 26.17 54.79
N GLN A 179 -25.84 26.06 55.44
CA GLN A 179 -25.69 26.53 56.82
C GLN A 179 -25.94 28.04 56.91
N LYS A 180 -25.32 28.86 56.04
CA LYS A 180 -25.55 30.31 56.00
C LYS A 180 -27.01 30.68 55.75
N THR A 181 -27.75 29.92 54.94
CA THR A 181 -29.20 30.13 54.75
C THR A 181 -29.96 29.93 56.06
N VAL A 182 -29.70 28.83 56.79
CA VAL A 182 -30.30 28.57 58.10
C VAL A 182 -29.91 29.65 59.13
N ASP A 183 -28.65 30.11 59.11
CA ASP A 183 -28.19 31.20 59.99
C ASP A 183 -28.92 32.53 59.68
N ILE A 184 -29.14 32.83 58.39
CA ILE A 184 -29.90 34.00 57.93
C ILE A 184 -31.37 33.89 58.36
N GLU A 185 -32.02 32.74 58.16
CA GLU A 185 -33.41 32.49 58.60
C GLU A 185 -33.55 32.65 60.12
N ALA A 186 -32.59 32.13 60.90
CA ALA A 186 -32.57 32.28 62.36
C ALA A 186 -32.41 33.74 62.81
N LEU A 187 -31.54 34.51 62.12
CA LEU A 187 -31.35 35.94 62.37
C LEU A 187 -32.58 36.77 61.96
N GLN A 188 -33.24 36.43 60.85
CA GLN A 188 -34.51 37.04 60.43
C GLN A 188 -35.59 36.77 61.49
N ALA A 189 -35.76 35.52 61.94
CA ALA A 189 -36.69 35.17 63.00
C ALA A 189 -36.35 35.86 64.35
N GLN A 190 -35.08 36.20 64.62
CA GLN A 190 -34.71 37.05 65.77
C GLN A 190 -35.08 38.52 65.55
N LEU A 191 -34.84 39.05 64.35
CA LEU A 191 -35.19 40.42 63.98
C LEU A 191 -36.71 40.65 64.06
N GLU A 192 -37.52 39.72 63.57
CA GLU A 192 -38.99 39.78 63.68
C GLU A 192 -39.49 39.76 65.12
N ARG A 193 -38.91 38.90 65.98
CA ARG A 193 -39.21 38.87 67.42
C ARG A 193 -38.87 40.21 68.07
N MET A 194 -37.71 40.78 67.77
CA MET A 194 -37.31 42.10 68.27
C MET A 194 -38.19 43.23 67.73
N ALA A 195 -38.60 43.18 66.47
CA ALA A 195 -39.52 44.14 65.86
C ALA A 195 -40.90 44.09 66.54
N LYS A 196 -41.44 42.88 66.78
CA LYS A 196 -42.70 42.68 67.53
C LYS A 196 -42.62 43.30 68.92
N VAL A 197 -41.57 42.96 69.70
CA VAL A 197 -41.32 43.56 71.03
C VAL A 197 -41.20 45.09 70.94
N ASN A 198 -40.54 45.63 69.91
CA ASN A 198 -40.47 47.08 69.69
C ASN A 198 -41.86 47.70 69.44
N THR A 199 -42.72 47.06 68.63
CA THR A 199 -44.10 47.54 68.42
C THR A 199 -44.95 47.45 69.68
N ASP A 200 -44.80 46.41 70.49
CA ASP A 200 -45.53 46.25 71.75
C ASP A 200 -45.03 47.20 72.85
N LEU A 201 -43.73 47.52 72.88
CA LEU A 201 -43.20 48.61 73.69
C LEU A 201 -43.75 49.97 73.23
N ARG A 202 -43.75 50.28 71.92
CA ARG A 202 -44.36 51.52 71.40
C ARG A 202 -45.86 51.62 71.74
N ARG A 203 -46.61 50.51 71.67
CA ARG A 203 -48.01 50.43 72.10
C ARG A 203 -48.14 50.74 73.61
N LYS A 204 -47.31 50.13 74.46
CA LYS A 204 -47.28 50.40 75.91
C LYS A 204 -46.93 51.86 76.21
N THR A 205 -45.88 52.42 75.61
CA THR A 205 -45.50 53.83 75.76
C THR A 205 -46.60 54.78 75.30
N ASN A 206 -47.28 54.49 74.20
CA ASN A 206 -48.42 55.27 73.75
C ASN A 206 -49.61 55.18 74.72
N HIS A 207 -49.85 54.02 75.33
CA HIS A 207 -50.89 53.85 76.35
C HIS A 207 -50.57 54.59 77.64
N THR A 208 -49.35 54.43 78.20
CA THR A 208 -48.94 55.16 79.41
C THR A 208 -48.85 56.67 79.20
N THR A 209 -48.48 57.11 77.99
CA THR A 209 -48.50 58.55 77.63
C THR A 209 -49.93 59.09 77.53
N LYS A 210 -50.89 58.31 77.03
CA LYS A 210 -52.31 58.67 77.08
C LYS A 210 -52.85 58.72 78.50
N GLN A 211 -52.52 57.72 79.34
CA GLN A 211 -52.93 57.69 80.75
C GLN A 211 -52.33 58.87 81.53
N ALA A 212 -51.05 59.20 81.30
CA ALA A 212 -50.39 60.34 81.92
C ALA A 212 -51.03 61.68 81.49
N LYS A 213 -51.44 61.82 80.21
CA LYS A 213 -52.21 62.99 79.76
C LYS A 213 -53.57 63.06 80.44
N HIS A 214 -54.30 61.96 80.51
CA HIS A 214 -55.61 61.92 81.16
C HIS A 214 -55.53 62.28 82.65
N LEU A 215 -54.53 61.78 83.37
CA LEU A 215 -54.26 62.16 84.78
C LEU A 215 -53.83 63.64 84.93
N ILE A 216 -53.23 64.25 83.91
CA ILE A 216 -52.92 65.69 83.88
C ILE A 216 -54.21 66.50 83.61
N GLU A 217 -55.07 66.03 82.72
CA GLU A 217 -56.39 66.59 82.41
C GLU A 217 -57.29 66.55 83.67
N GLU A 218 -57.49 65.38 84.28
CA GLU A 218 -58.21 65.21 85.55
C GLU A 218 -57.63 66.07 86.68
N LYS A 219 -56.29 66.15 86.80
CA LYS A 219 -55.65 67.05 87.76
C LYS A 219 -55.97 68.52 87.47
N SER A 220 -55.95 68.94 86.20
CA SER A 220 -56.28 70.31 85.84
C SER A 220 -57.76 70.64 86.09
N ASP A 221 -58.68 69.71 85.82
CA ASP A 221 -60.10 69.89 86.13
C ASP A 221 -60.35 69.97 87.63
N LEU A 222 -59.71 69.10 88.43
CA LEU A 222 -59.75 69.17 89.90
C LEU A 222 -59.09 70.45 90.44
N GLN A 223 -58.04 70.96 89.80
CA GLN A 223 -57.39 72.21 90.17
C GLN A 223 -58.25 73.43 89.82
N VAL A 224 -58.99 73.41 88.71
CA VAL A 224 -60.00 74.42 88.37
C VAL A 224 -61.18 74.36 89.34
N GLN A 225 -61.70 73.17 89.65
CA GLN A 225 -62.75 73.00 90.66
C GLN A 225 -62.31 73.48 92.05
N LEU A 226 -61.05 73.24 92.43
CA LEU A 226 -60.47 73.78 93.66
C LEU A 226 -60.42 75.31 93.62
N GLN A 227 -59.96 75.92 92.52
CA GLN A 227 -59.93 77.37 92.36
C GLN A 227 -61.33 78.01 92.36
N ASP A 228 -62.34 77.35 91.78
CA ASP A 228 -63.74 77.78 91.86
C ASP A 228 -64.27 77.71 93.30
N LYS A 229 -63.87 76.69 94.07
CA LYS A 229 -64.24 76.57 95.49
C LYS A 229 -63.50 77.57 96.37
N GLU A 230 -62.22 77.84 96.10
CA GLU A 230 -61.45 78.91 96.74
C GLU A 230 -62.07 80.27 96.45
N GLN A 231 -62.48 80.56 95.20
CA GLN A 231 -63.21 81.78 94.84
C GLN A 231 -64.58 81.87 95.52
N GLN A 232 -65.34 80.77 95.62
CA GLN A 232 -66.61 80.75 96.35
C GLN A 232 -66.40 81.03 97.85
N ILE A 233 -65.37 80.45 98.46
CA ILE A 233 -64.97 80.73 99.85
C ILE A 233 -64.56 82.21 99.99
N HIS A 234 -63.76 82.75 99.07
CA HIS A 234 -63.33 84.15 99.11
C HIS A 234 -64.52 85.11 98.98
N LYS A 235 -65.48 84.81 98.10
CA LYS A 235 -66.70 85.60 97.92
C LYS A 235 -67.61 85.56 99.15
N ILE A 236 -67.67 84.41 99.85
CA ILE A 236 -68.36 84.30 101.16
C ILE A 236 -67.62 85.13 102.23
N GLN A 237 -66.29 85.13 102.24
CA GLN A 237 -65.47 85.97 103.13
C GLN A 237 -65.61 87.47 102.81
N GLU A 238 -65.79 87.85 101.55
CA GLU A 238 -66.09 89.23 101.15
C GLU A 238 -67.52 89.65 101.53
N MET A 239 -68.52 88.78 101.37
CA MET A 239 -69.87 89.03 101.85
C MET A 239 -69.91 89.22 103.37
N LEU A 240 -69.20 88.38 104.14
CA LEU A 240 -69.03 88.57 105.58
C LEU A 240 -68.41 89.94 105.89
N LYS A 241 -67.28 90.29 105.26
CA LYS A 241 -66.64 91.61 105.44
C LYS A 241 -67.53 92.80 105.07
N GLN A 242 -68.37 92.66 104.05
CA GLN A 242 -69.33 93.71 103.64
C GLN A 242 -70.53 93.82 104.57
N GLN A 243 -70.81 92.78 105.37
CA GLN A 243 -71.89 92.75 106.36
C GLN A 243 -71.40 93.06 107.80
N GLU A 244 -70.09 93.10 108.05
CA GLU A 244 -69.48 93.39 109.36
C GLU A 244 -69.20 94.88 109.61
N VAL A 245 -69.83 95.81 108.88
CA VAL A 245 -69.69 97.27 109.08
C VAL A 245 -71.03 98.00 109.22
N GLU A 246 -71.86 97.59 110.19
CA GLU A 246 -72.59 98.53 111.08
C GLU A 246 -73.26 97.83 112.29
N HIS A 247 -72.69 98.08 113.48
CA HIS A 247 -73.27 97.93 114.83
C HIS A 247 -74.11 96.69 115.23
N HIS A 248 -73.37 95.63 115.59
CA HIS A 248 -73.52 94.77 116.78
C HIS A 248 -74.84 94.66 117.58
N ALA A 249 -75.17 93.39 117.88
CA ALA A 249 -75.96 92.85 119.02
C ALA A 249 -77.49 92.69 118.85
N ALA A 250 -78.06 91.86 119.74
CA ALA A 250 -79.46 91.34 119.81
C ALA A 250 -79.79 90.15 118.85
N PRO A 251 -80.81 89.29 119.18
CA PRO A 251 -80.82 87.87 118.75
C PRO A 251 -82.08 87.42 117.92
N PRO A 252 -82.75 86.27 118.19
CA PRO A 252 -83.12 85.20 117.23
C PRO A 252 -84.59 85.32 116.71
N PRO A 253 -85.32 84.30 116.16
CA PRO A 253 -85.02 82.88 115.80
C PRO A 253 -85.60 82.38 114.43
N GLN A 254 -85.48 81.06 114.14
CA GLN A 254 -86.45 80.15 113.42
C GLN A 254 -86.82 80.44 111.92
N THR A 255 -86.53 79.55 110.94
CA THR A 255 -87.34 78.41 110.37
C THR A 255 -88.69 78.82 109.73
N PRO A 256 -89.37 78.04 108.85
CA PRO A 256 -89.11 76.67 108.34
C PRO A 256 -89.27 76.47 106.79
N ASP A 257 -89.12 75.21 106.30
CA ASP A 257 -89.95 74.39 105.35
C ASP A 257 -90.57 75.01 104.05
N ASP A 258 -90.94 74.31 102.95
CA ASP A 258 -90.76 72.94 102.42
C ASP A 258 -91.16 72.91 100.90
N ASP A 259 -90.69 71.90 100.13
CA ASP A 259 -91.29 71.32 98.89
C ASP A 259 -91.64 72.25 97.66
N GLU A 260 -91.97 71.81 96.42
CA GLU A 260 -92.15 70.46 95.81
C GLU A 260 -91.71 70.43 94.30
N VAL A 261 -91.99 69.31 93.61
CA VAL A 261 -91.65 68.83 92.24
C VAL A 261 -92.33 69.69 91.10
N GLU A 262 -91.93 69.79 89.81
CA GLU A 262 -92.16 68.79 88.73
C GLU A 262 -91.73 69.18 87.26
N SER A 263 -91.06 68.25 86.54
CA SER A 263 -91.11 67.78 85.11
C SER A 263 -91.11 68.69 83.82
N LEU A 264 -90.91 68.01 82.66
CA LEU A 264 -91.03 68.37 81.20
C LEU A 264 -90.05 69.40 80.55
N GLU A 265 -89.77 69.43 79.21
CA GLU A 265 -89.50 68.37 78.18
C GLU A 265 -88.95 68.98 76.81
N GLN A 266 -88.21 68.18 76.00
CA GLN A 266 -88.00 68.24 74.51
C GLN A 266 -87.13 69.29 73.73
N LYS A 267 -86.41 68.76 72.69
CA LYS A 267 -85.84 69.35 71.42
C LYS A 267 -84.61 70.27 71.54
N LEU A 268 -83.56 70.26 70.67
CA LEU A 268 -83.25 69.73 69.30
C LEU A 268 -81.90 68.93 69.28
N GLN A 269 -81.59 67.93 68.42
CA GLN A 269 -81.38 67.87 66.93
C GLN A 269 -80.09 68.60 66.42
N MET A 270 -79.26 68.13 65.46
CA MET A 270 -79.29 67.07 64.41
C MET A 270 -77.90 66.34 64.22
N ILE A 271 -77.53 65.70 63.08
CA ILE A 271 -77.77 64.30 62.61
C ILE A 271 -76.61 63.76 61.71
N GLY A 272 -76.16 62.51 61.90
CA GLY A 272 -75.66 61.59 60.82
C GLY A 272 -74.15 61.57 60.44
N LYS A 273 -73.68 60.68 59.54
CA LYS A 273 -74.21 59.36 59.06
C LYS A 273 -73.11 58.56 58.31
N MET A 274 -73.29 57.24 58.15
CA MET A 274 -72.41 56.30 57.43
C MET A 274 -73.17 55.60 56.29
N VAL A 275 -72.52 55.25 55.17
CA VAL A 275 -72.81 54.08 54.29
C VAL A 275 -71.77 53.96 53.16
N ILE A 276 -71.52 52.74 52.69
CA ILE A 276 -70.78 52.38 51.46
C ILE A 276 -71.75 51.57 50.57
N ASP A 277 -71.74 51.79 49.25
CA ASP A 277 -72.55 50.99 48.31
C ASP A 277 -71.73 49.85 47.66
N LEU A 278 -72.41 48.76 47.32
CA LEU A 278 -71.81 47.44 47.07
C LEU A 278 -72.51 46.60 45.98
N LYS A 279 -73.47 47.15 45.20
CA LYS A 279 -74.23 46.39 44.19
C LYS A 279 -74.52 47.15 42.88
N ASP A 280 -73.58 47.12 41.94
CA ASP A 280 -73.82 47.46 40.51
C ASP A 280 -73.86 46.16 39.66
N PRO A 281 -74.97 45.86 38.95
CA PRO A 281 -75.09 44.65 38.12
C PRO A 281 -74.33 44.67 36.78
N ASN A 282 -73.98 45.82 36.19
CA ASN A 282 -73.69 45.93 34.75
C ASN A 282 -72.19 45.98 34.37
N ARG A 283 -71.31 45.37 35.17
CA ARG A 283 -69.85 45.38 34.95
C ARG A 283 -69.39 44.27 33.99
N PRO A 284 -68.75 44.58 32.83
CA PRO A 284 -68.24 43.58 31.88
C PRO A 284 -67.17 42.65 32.48
N ARG A 285 -67.03 41.45 31.89
CA ARG A 285 -66.14 40.38 32.34
C ARG A 285 -65.33 39.77 31.19
N PHE A 286 -64.10 40.24 31.03
CA PHE A 286 -62.90 39.49 30.60
C PHE A 286 -61.70 40.37 30.96
N THR A 287 -60.54 39.76 31.21
CA THR A 287 -59.30 40.45 31.61
C THR A 287 -58.27 40.47 30.48
N LEU A 288 -57.32 41.39 30.56
CA LEU A 288 -56.18 41.47 29.63
C LEU A 288 -55.24 40.24 29.69
N SER A 289 -55.41 39.36 30.68
CA SER A 289 -54.66 38.11 30.80
C SER A 289 -55.21 37.04 29.86
N GLU A 290 -56.52 36.80 29.87
CA GLU A 290 -57.19 35.76 29.07
C GLU A 290 -56.98 35.99 27.55
N LEU A 291 -56.95 37.26 27.11
CA LEU A 291 -56.65 37.62 25.72
C LEU A 291 -55.17 37.39 25.34
N ARG A 292 -54.25 37.33 26.31
CA ARG A 292 -52.82 37.05 26.06
C ARG A 292 -52.54 35.55 25.96
N GLU A 293 -53.22 34.73 26.76
CA GLU A 293 -53.05 33.27 26.74
C GLU A 293 -53.42 32.68 25.37
N VAL A 294 -54.59 33.04 24.84
CA VAL A 294 -55.05 32.62 23.49
C VAL A 294 -54.11 33.06 22.35
N LEU A 295 -53.36 34.16 22.53
CA LEU A 295 -52.36 34.62 21.56
C LEU A 295 -51.02 33.89 21.66
N LEU A 296 -50.69 33.31 22.83
CA LEU A 296 -49.49 32.49 23.02
C LEU A 296 -49.69 31.10 22.45
N GLU A 297 -50.79 30.42 22.79
CA GLU A 297 -51.13 29.07 22.27
C GLU A 297 -51.11 29.02 20.74
N ARG A 298 -51.72 30.03 20.10
CA ARG A 298 -51.77 30.16 18.63
C ARG A 298 -50.40 30.39 17.98
N ASN A 299 -49.42 30.90 18.72
CA ASN A 299 -48.05 31.02 18.21
C ASN A 299 -47.25 29.73 18.43
N GLU A 300 -47.44 29.05 19.56
CA GLU A 300 -46.77 27.77 19.85
C GLU A 300 -47.13 26.67 18.83
N LEU A 301 -48.41 26.61 18.45
CA LEU A 301 -48.89 25.69 17.41
C LEU A 301 -48.31 25.97 16.01
N LYS A 302 -47.78 27.17 15.74
CA LYS A 302 -47.11 27.47 14.46
C LYS A 302 -45.69 26.90 14.39
N THR A 303 -44.95 26.88 15.50
CA THR A 303 -43.58 26.35 15.51
C THR A 303 -43.57 24.86 15.17
N ARG A 304 -44.45 24.09 15.82
CA ARG A 304 -44.57 22.63 15.65
C ARG A 304 -44.99 22.19 14.24
N LEU A 305 -45.58 23.09 13.44
CA LEU A 305 -45.91 22.80 12.04
C LEU A 305 -44.66 22.77 11.16
N ILE A 306 -43.73 23.71 11.40
CA ILE A 306 -42.50 23.88 10.61
C ILE A 306 -41.55 22.69 10.84
N GLU A 307 -41.43 22.25 12.10
CA GLU A 307 -40.58 21.11 12.50
C GLU A 307 -40.94 19.83 11.71
N VAL A 308 -42.23 19.55 11.51
CA VAL A 308 -42.73 18.35 10.79
C VAL A 308 -42.52 18.46 9.27
N GLU A 309 -42.48 19.67 8.70
CA GLU A 309 -42.22 19.86 7.26
C GLU A 309 -40.74 19.61 6.91
N GLU A 310 -39.81 19.87 7.84
CA GLU A 310 -38.35 19.66 7.64
C GLU A 310 -37.95 18.17 7.70
N GLU A 311 -38.54 17.38 8.60
CA GLU A 311 -38.30 15.93 8.71
C GLU A 311 -38.63 15.19 7.40
N LEU A 312 -39.70 15.61 6.70
CA LEU A 312 -40.17 14.95 5.48
C LEU A 312 -39.20 15.11 4.29
N GLY A 313 -38.34 16.14 4.30
CA GLY A 313 -37.42 16.44 3.21
C GLY A 313 -36.23 15.48 3.08
N HIS A 314 -35.93 14.70 4.13
CA HIS A 314 -34.68 13.93 4.24
C HIS A 314 -34.62 12.61 3.44
N TYR A 315 -35.70 12.19 2.78
CA TYR A 315 -35.88 10.80 2.29
C TYR A 315 -35.99 10.64 0.76
N LYS A 316 -34.99 11.07 -0.04
CA LYS A 316 -35.02 10.92 -1.53
C LYS A 316 -33.64 10.74 -2.23
N PRO A 317 -33.31 9.56 -2.84
CA PRO A 317 -32.00 9.24 -3.48
C PRO A 317 -31.78 9.61 -4.98
N LYS A 318 -30.62 9.21 -5.56
CA LYS A 318 -30.05 9.57 -6.90
C LYS A 318 -28.95 8.56 -7.38
N GLU A 319 -28.61 8.43 -8.68
CA GLU A 319 -27.74 7.34 -9.29
C GLU A 319 -26.85 7.78 -10.52
N GLU A 320 -25.79 7.00 -10.91
CA GLU A 320 -24.74 7.22 -11.98
C GLU A 320 -24.09 5.88 -12.51
N ASP A 321 -23.40 5.79 -13.70
CA ASP A 321 -22.64 4.58 -14.25
C ASP A 321 -21.72 4.82 -15.53
N ASP A 322 -20.76 3.92 -15.92
CA ASP A 322 -19.70 4.08 -17.02
C ASP A 322 -19.00 2.75 -17.61
N ALA A 323 -18.21 2.79 -18.76
CA ALA A 323 -17.09 1.86 -19.29
C ALA A 323 -17.14 1.07 -20.71
N ASP A 324 -15.99 0.50 -21.24
CA ASP A 324 -15.63 0.24 -22.72
C ASP A 324 -14.60 -0.96 -23.14
N GLY A 325 -14.27 -1.33 -24.45
CA GLY A 325 -13.29 -2.44 -24.92
C GLY A 325 -12.97 -2.81 -26.47
N ASP A 326 -12.02 -3.78 -26.83
CA ASP A 326 -11.48 -4.22 -28.23
C ASP A 326 -10.99 -5.76 -28.40
N GLU A 327 -10.27 -6.48 -29.35
CA GLU A 327 -9.30 -6.35 -30.55
C GLU A 327 -9.21 -7.61 -31.60
N SER A 328 -8.07 -8.04 -32.28
CA SER A 328 -7.99 -8.98 -33.52
C SER A 328 -6.70 -9.90 -33.88
N PRO A 329 -6.62 -10.79 -34.99
CA PRO A 329 -5.67 -11.99 -35.16
C PRO A 329 -4.88 -12.35 -36.55
N PRO A 330 -4.62 -13.61 -37.16
CA PRO A 330 -3.26 -14.13 -37.68
C PRO A 330 -3.03 -14.99 -39.05
N PRO A 331 -1.78 -15.44 -39.52
CA PRO A 331 -1.42 -16.17 -40.84
C PRO A 331 -0.27 -17.32 -40.92
N VAL A 332 -0.01 -18.09 -42.07
CA VAL A 332 1.27 -18.91 -42.49
C VAL A 332 1.26 -19.79 -43.84
N GLN A 333 2.41 -20.23 -44.51
CA GLN A 333 2.56 -21.10 -45.79
C GLN A 333 3.96 -21.85 -46.12
N GLY A 334 4.24 -22.59 -47.28
CA GLY A 334 5.47 -23.46 -47.61
C GLY A 334 5.92 -23.92 -49.11
N PRO A 335 6.96 -24.83 -49.40
CA PRO A 335 7.84 -24.95 -50.67
C PRO A 335 8.11 -26.32 -51.50
N ILE A 336 9.17 -26.49 -52.40
CA ILE A 336 9.31 -27.43 -53.64
C ILE A 336 10.72 -28.14 -54.06
N ASN A 337 10.92 -28.88 -55.22
CA ASN A 337 12.01 -29.93 -55.60
C ASN A 337 12.80 -29.95 -57.02
N LYS A 338 13.64 -30.99 -57.43
CA LYS A 338 14.67 -31.05 -58.60
C LYS A 338 15.05 -32.41 -59.39
N GLU A 339 16.09 -32.48 -60.30
CA GLU A 339 16.31 -33.40 -61.52
C GLU A 339 17.74 -34.08 -61.89
N PRO A 340 17.97 -34.90 -63.01
CA PRO A 340 19.02 -36.00 -63.18
C PRO A 340 20.22 -35.95 -64.25
N PHE A 341 20.49 -37.03 -65.06
CA PHE A 341 21.84 -37.67 -65.26
C PHE A 341 22.13 -38.45 -66.61
N GLU A 342 23.24 -38.21 -67.36
CA GLU A 342 23.59 -38.94 -68.64
C GLU A 342 25.08 -38.74 -69.13
N LYS A 343 26.04 -39.70 -68.96
CA LYS A 343 27.50 -39.34 -69.13
C LYS A 343 28.65 -40.38 -69.36
N LEU A 344 28.50 -41.57 -69.99
CA LEU A 344 29.51 -42.67 -69.86
C LEU A 344 29.98 -43.48 -71.14
N TYR A 345 31.27 -43.33 -71.53
CA TYR A 345 32.26 -44.29 -72.16
C TYR A 345 32.43 -44.60 -73.69
N PRO A 346 33.70 -44.60 -74.20
CA PRO A 346 34.15 -45.22 -75.48
C PRO A 346 35.59 -45.88 -75.54
N ASP A 347 35.89 -46.55 -76.68
CA ASP A 347 37.23 -46.83 -77.34
C ASP A 347 38.27 -47.89 -76.81
N TYR A 348 39.13 -48.44 -77.71
CA TYR A 348 40.23 -49.43 -77.47
C TYR A 348 41.14 -49.71 -78.72
N LYS A 349 42.45 -50.05 -78.60
CA LYS A 349 43.30 -50.47 -79.78
C LYS A 349 44.54 -51.42 -79.58
N GLU A 350 45.60 -51.31 -80.42
CA GLU A 350 46.51 -52.42 -80.85
C GLU A 350 47.97 -51.94 -81.24
N SER A 351 48.86 -52.80 -81.76
CA SER A 351 50.35 -52.70 -81.80
C SER A 351 51.02 -53.10 -83.15
N GLY A 352 52.33 -53.50 -83.17
CA GLY A 352 52.99 -54.24 -84.29
C GLY A 352 54.53 -54.08 -84.47
N ILE A 353 55.30 -55.19 -84.38
CA ILE A 353 56.80 -55.23 -84.38
C ILE A 353 57.40 -55.75 -85.74
N ARG A 354 58.28 -56.79 -85.75
CA ARG A 354 58.79 -57.59 -86.90
C ARG A 354 59.65 -56.88 -87.97
N LYS A 355 60.17 -55.68 -87.67
CA LYS A 355 60.81 -54.80 -88.68
C LYS A 355 62.34 -54.92 -88.76
N PHE A 356 63.00 -55.34 -87.69
CA PHE A 356 64.45 -55.24 -87.52
C PHE A 356 65.26 -56.19 -88.42
N PHE A 357 65.01 -57.50 -88.36
CA PHE A 357 65.77 -58.51 -89.11
C PHE A 357 65.54 -58.53 -90.63
N ARG A 358 64.65 -57.67 -91.15
CA ARG A 358 64.20 -57.68 -92.55
C ARG A 358 65.37 -57.67 -93.55
N ARG A 359 66.35 -56.79 -93.34
CA ARG A 359 67.51 -56.60 -94.25
C ARG A 359 68.49 -57.79 -94.26
N LEU A 360 68.45 -58.65 -93.24
CA LEU A 360 69.21 -59.91 -93.20
C LEU A 360 68.46 -61.06 -93.87
N LEU A 361 67.13 -61.08 -93.74
CA LEU A 361 66.25 -62.02 -94.46
C LEU A 361 66.28 -61.76 -95.98
N GLU A 362 66.21 -60.48 -96.40
CA GLU A 362 66.41 -60.02 -97.80
C GLU A 362 67.78 -60.42 -98.41
N ARG A 363 68.73 -60.90 -97.58
CA ARG A 363 70.07 -61.34 -98.00
C ARG A 363 70.23 -62.87 -97.97
N LEU A 364 69.19 -63.60 -97.55
CA LEU A 364 69.05 -65.06 -97.63
C LEU A 364 68.08 -65.51 -98.72
N GLU A 365 67.27 -64.61 -99.29
CA GLU A 365 66.48 -64.91 -100.48
C GLU A 365 67.42 -65.18 -101.67
N PRO A 366 67.27 -66.31 -102.40
CA PRO A 366 68.07 -66.56 -103.57
C PRO A 366 67.71 -65.54 -104.66
N VAL A 367 68.71 -64.98 -105.33
CA VAL A 367 68.50 -64.17 -106.53
C VAL A 367 68.00 -65.10 -107.63
N GLU A 368 66.69 -65.15 -107.84
CA GLU A 368 66.10 -65.73 -109.04
C GLU A 368 66.55 -64.88 -110.24
N ASN A 369 67.62 -65.31 -110.90
CA ASN A 369 68.03 -64.76 -112.19
C ASN A 369 66.91 -65.07 -113.20
N ILE A 370 66.20 -64.02 -113.62
CA ILE A 370 65.28 -64.04 -114.75
C ILE A 370 66.04 -63.39 -115.92
N ASP A 371 66.20 -64.14 -117.01
CA ASP A 371 66.82 -63.70 -118.28
C ASP A 371 66.02 -62.59 -119.00
#